data_AF-A0A1Y5PG63-F1
#
_entry.id   AF-A0A1Y5PG63-F1
#
_cell.length_a   1.000
_cell.length_b   1.000
_cell.length_c   1.000
_cell.angle_alpha   90.00
_cell.angle_beta   90.00
_cell.angle_gamma   90.00
#
_symmetry.space_group_name_H-M   'P 1'
#
loop_
_entity.id
_entity.type
_entity.pdbx_description
1 polymer ?
#
loop_
_entity_poly.entity_id
_entity_poly.type
_entity_poly.pdbx_seq_one_letter_code
_entity_poly.pdbx_strand_id
1 'polypeptide(L)'
;MSDPRQRLDTPRTSRGPVFNLDPEAVGRFSESIARFLGTGRYLLWQTILVIVWIALNLLAVSWQWDPYPFILLNLAFSTQAAYAAPLILLAQNRQENRDRVSLEEDRRRSEQTKADTEFLARELASLRLAVGEVATRDYLRRELEEIRELLESLQSDAGARVKKDKPKKARAVVDPVIDEASS
;
A
#
# COMPACT_ATOMS: atom_id res chain seq x y z
N MET A 1 -23.47 45.12 -25.38
CA MET A 1 -23.68 45.30 -23.92
C MET A 1 -24.74 44.30 -23.48
N SER A 2 -24.35 43.33 -22.64
CA SER A 2 -25.18 42.45 -21.78
C SER A 2 -26.26 41.53 -22.42
N ASP A 3 -25.92 40.23 -22.49
CA ASP A 3 -26.80 39.07 -22.71
C ASP A 3 -27.40 38.60 -21.35
N PRO A 4 -28.73 38.62 -21.12
CA PRO A 4 -29.32 38.21 -19.86
C PRO A 4 -29.63 36.70 -19.88
N ARG A 5 -28.60 35.87 -19.71
CA ARG A 5 -28.79 34.45 -19.39
C ARG A 5 -29.19 34.31 -17.93
N GLN A 6 -30.49 34.38 -17.69
CA GLN A 6 -31.13 34.06 -16.43
C GLN A 6 -30.88 32.57 -16.11
N ARG A 7 -29.85 32.31 -15.30
CA ARG A 7 -29.51 30.97 -14.81
C ARG A 7 -30.63 30.47 -13.90
N LEU A 8 -31.43 29.56 -14.45
CA LEU A 8 -32.52 28.86 -13.78
C LEU A 8 -32.07 27.70 -12.86
N ASP A 9 -30.79 27.64 -12.49
CA ASP A 9 -30.15 26.43 -11.92
C ASP A 9 -29.76 26.55 -10.44
N THR A 10 -30.42 27.43 -9.69
CA THR A 10 -30.21 27.46 -8.22
C THR A 10 -31.40 26.77 -7.56
N PRO A 11 -31.29 25.50 -7.13
CA PRO A 11 -32.34 24.90 -6.34
C PRO A 11 -32.47 25.72 -5.06
N ARG A 12 -33.63 26.35 -4.89
CA ARG A 12 -34.04 26.99 -3.64
C ARG A 12 -34.14 25.89 -2.58
N THR A 13 -33.04 25.68 -1.85
CA THR A 13 -33.04 24.82 -0.67
C THR A 13 -33.96 25.47 0.36
N SER A 14 -35.13 24.85 0.56
CA SER A 14 -36.06 25.20 1.62
C SER A 14 -35.38 24.84 2.94
N ARG A 15 -34.83 25.84 3.64
CA ARG A 15 -34.29 25.71 5.00
C ARG A 15 -35.46 25.48 5.96
N GLY A 16 -35.92 24.24 6.06
CA GLY A 16 -36.63 23.77 7.25
C GLY A 16 -35.71 23.81 8.48
N PRO A 17 -36.25 23.74 9.70
CA PRO A 17 -35.44 23.69 10.91
C PRO A 17 -34.54 22.44 10.86
N VAL A 18 -33.24 22.64 10.66
CA VAL A 18 -32.24 21.59 10.78
C VAL A 18 -32.10 21.25 12.25
N PHE A 19 -32.69 20.13 12.67
CA PHE A 19 -32.32 19.48 13.91
C PHE A 19 -30.86 19.04 13.78
N ASN A 20 -29.94 19.89 14.25
CA ASN A 20 -28.52 19.54 14.36
C ASN A 20 -28.38 18.54 15.52
N LEU A 21 -28.67 17.27 15.24
CA LEU A 21 -28.22 16.18 16.09
C LEU A 21 -26.70 16.19 16.04
N ASP A 22 -26.06 16.45 17.18
CA ASP A 22 -24.62 16.44 17.32
C ASP A 22 -24.08 15.03 16.98
N PRO A 23 -23.40 14.86 15.83
CA PRO A 23 -22.95 13.55 15.37
C PRO A 23 -21.94 12.94 16.34
N GLU A 24 -21.19 13.75 17.10
CA GLU A 24 -20.24 13.30 18.12
C GLU A 24 -20.95 12.62 19.31
N ALA A 25 -22.06 13.21 19.78
CA ALA A 25 -22.85 12.69 20.89
C ALA A 25 -23.51 11.35 20.53
N VAL A 26 -24.07 11.26 19.33
CA VAL A 26 -24.68 10.03 18.81
C VAL A 26 -23.61 8.93 18.64
N GLY A 27 -22.39 9.29 18.20
CA GLY A 27 -21.30 8.32 18.04
C GLY A 27 -20.90 7.62 19.32
N ARG A 28 -20.67 8.40 20.39
CA ARG A 28 -20.32 7.86 21.71
C ARG A 28 -21.44 6.99 22.28
N PHE A 29 -22.69 7.39 22.05
CA PHE A 29 -23.86 6.62 22.47
C PHE A 29 -23.98 5.29 21.71
N SER A 30 -23.81 5.30 20.38
CA SER A 30 -23.81 4.09 19.55
C SER A 30 -22.70 3.11 19.94
N GLU A 31 -21.49 3.60 20.23
CA GLU A 31 -20.38 2.73 20.67
C GLU A 31 -20.61 2.11 22.04
N SER A 32 -21.27 2.84 22.95
CA SER A 32 -21.71 2.28 24.23
C SER A 32 -22.79 1.21 24.03
N ILE A 33 -23.76 1.47 23.16
CA ILE A 33 -24.84 0.52 22.84
C ILE A 33 -24.30 -0.74 22.14
N ALA A 34 -23.36 -0.59 21.21
CA ALA A 34 -22.74 -1.71 20.51
C ALA A 34 -22.00 -2.65 21.48
N ARG A 35 -21.22 -2.07 22.42
CA ARG A 35 -20.56 -2.85 23.49
C ARG A 35 -21.56 -3.52 24.42
N PHE A 36 -22.67 -2.83 24.73
CA PHE A 36 -23.71 -3.34 25.61
C PHE A 36 -24.51 -4.50 25.00
N LEU A 37 -24.91 -4.37 23.72
CA LEU A 37 -25.63 -5.41 22.96
C LEU A 37 -24.75 -6.62 22.65
N GLY A 38 -23.45 -6.42 22.39
CA GLY A 38 -22.52 -7.50 22.06
C GLY A 38 -22.13 -8.42 23.23
N THR A 39 -22.35 -7.99 24.48
CA THR A 39 -21.88 -8.72 25.68
C THR A 39 -22.88 -9.79 26.15
N GLY A 40 -24.04 -9.99 25.49
CA GLY A 40 -25.08 -10.97 25.91
C GLY A 40 -25.80 -10.64 27.23
N ARG A 41 -25.20 -9.79 28.06
CA ARG A 41 -25.71 -9.28 29.35
C ARG A 41 -27.06 -8.57 29.20
N TYR A 42 -27.29 -7.88 28.08
CA TYR A 42 -28.55 -7.20 27.80
C TYR A 42 -29.72 -8.18 27.72
N LEU A 43 -29.56 -9.28 26.97
CA LEU A 43 -30.59 -10.31 26.82
C LEU A 43 -30.94 -10.93 28.18
N LEU A 44 -29.92 -11.19 29.02
CA LEU A 44 -30.14 -11.71 30.37
C LEU A 44 -30.98 -10.76 31.24
N TRP A 45 -30.64 -9.46 31.26
CA TRP A 45 -31.44 -8.47 31.99
C TRP A 45 -32.86 -8.31 31.43
N GLN A 46 -33.01 -8.33 30.11
CA GLN A 46 -34.31 -8.24 29.45
C GLN A 46 -35.19 -9.45 29.81
N THR A 47 -34.65 -10.67 29.79
CA THR A 47 -35.38 -11.88 30.21
C THR A 47 -35.77 -11.83 31.69
N ILE A 48 -34.87 -11.41 32.57
CA ILE A 48 -35.20 -11.25 34.00
C ILE A 48 -36.34 -10.25 34.19
N LEU A 49 -36.30 -9.10 33.51
CA LEU A 49 -37.35 -8.08 33.62
C LEU A 49 -38.70 -8.64 33.19
N VAL A 50 -38.75 -9.39 32.07
CA VAL A 50 -39.98 -10.05 31.60
C VAL A 50 -40.50 -11.05 32.62
N ILE A 51 -39.63 -11.90 33.19
CA ILE A 51 -40.01 -12.89 34.20
C ILE A 51 -40.55 -12.20 35.45
N VAL A 52 -39.87 -11.15 35.94
CA VAL A 52 -40.32 -10.37 37.10
C VAL A 52 -41.67 -9.72 36.83
N TRP A 53 -41.88 -9.18 35.63
CA TRP A 53 -43.16 -8.57 35.24
C TRP A 53 -44.29 -9.60 35.24
N ILE A 54 -44.06 -10.78 34.64
CA ILE A 54 -45.03 -11.88 34.64
C ILE A 54 -45.32 -12.33 36.09
N ALA A 55 -44.29 -12.46 36.94
CA ALA A 55 -44.45 -12.85 38.34
C ALA A 55 -45.24 -11.81 39.16
N LEU A 56 -44.94 -10.52 38.99
CA LEU A 56 -45.71 -9.43 39.61
C LEU A 56 -47.16 -9.44 39.15
N ASN A 57 -47.41 -9.70 37.87
CA ASN A 57 -48.75 -9.78 37.30
C ASN A 57 -49.55 -10.95 37.91
N LEU A 58 -48.93 -12.13 38.03
CA LEU A 58 -49.53 -13.31 38.68
C LEU A 58 -49.86 -13.08 40.16
N LEU A 59 -49.03 -12.35 40.90
CA LEU A 59 -49.27 -12.00 42.30
C LEU A 59 -50.32 -10.88 42.45
N ALA A 60 -50.39 -9.96 41.48
CA ALA A 60 -51.36 -8.87 41.42
C ALA A 60 -52.69 -9.25 40.73
N VAL A 61 -52.89 -10.53 40.36
CA VAL A 61 -54.15 -11.07 39.82
C VAL A 61 -55.33 -10.76 40.74
N SER A 62 -55.10 -10.70 42.07
CA SER A 62 -56.09 -10.33 43.08
C SER A 62 -56.72 -8.93 42.88
N TRP A 63 -56.02 -8.04 42.16
CA TRP A 63 -56.47 -6.69 41.80
C TRP A 63 -56.78 -6.53 40.30
N GLN A 64 -56.71 -7.61 39.50
CA GLN A 64 -57.04 -7.62 38.06
C GLN A 64 -56.38 -6.48 37.26
N TRP A 65 -55.16 -6.10 37.64
CA TRP A 65 -54.50 -4.93 37.06
C TRP A 65 -54.13 -5.13 35.57
N ASP A 66 -53.99 -6.38 35.11
CA ASP A 66 -53.81 -6.71 33.68
C ASP A 66 -54.21 -8.19 33.42
N PRO A 67 -55.50 -8.48 33.18
CA PRO A 67 -56.02 -9.83 32.91
C PRO A 67 -55.45 -10.43 31.62
N TYR A 68 -55.40 -11.76 31.53
CA TYR A 68 -54.98 -12.47 30.32
C TYR A 68 -55.78 -11.96 29.09
N PRO A 69 -55.14 -11.46 28.01
CA PRO A 69 -53.76 -11.66 27.55
C PRO A 69 -52.88 -10.39 27.71
N PHE A 70 -52.46 -10.06 28.94
CA PHE A 70 -51.40 -9.08 29.29
C PHE A 70 -51.25 -7.89 28.30
N ILE A 71 -52.30 -7.07 28.16
CA ILE A 71 -52.38 -6.05 27.11
C ILE A 71 -51.30 -4.97 27.30
N LEU A 72 -50.97 -4.67 28.56
CA LEU A 72 -49.98 -3.65 28.90
C LEU A 72 -48.56 -4.11 28.56
N LEU A 73 -48.24 -5.39 28.79
CA LEU A 73 -46.95 -5.96 28.41
C LEU A 73 -46.78 -5.94 26.88
N ASN A 74 -47.84 -6.34 26.17
CA ASN A 74 -47.81 -6.33 24.71
C ASN A 74 -47.67 -4.91 24.13
N LEU A 75 -48.37 -3.94 24.73
CA LEU A 75 -48.25 -2.52 24.34
C LEU A 75 -46.83 -2.00 24.58
N ALA A 76 -46.24 -2.30 25.74
CA ALA A 76 -44.87 -1.90 26.06
C ALA A 76 -43.85 -2.49 25.07
N PHE A 77 -43.96 -3.78 24.74
CA PHE A 77 -43.11 -4.42 23.72
C PHE A 77 -43.31 -3.82 22.32
N SER A 78 -44.55 -3.49 21.96
CA SER A 78 -44.86 -2.86 20.68
C SER A 78 -44.20 -1.48 20.57
N THR A 79 -44.26 -0.66 21.63
CA THR A 79 -43.56 0.62 21.68
C THR A 79 -42.04 0.44 21.70
N GLN A 80 -41.52 -0.54 22.44
CA GLN A 80 -40.09 -0.85 22.48
C GLN A 80 -39.56 -1.17 21.08
N ALA A 81 -40.25 -2.03 20.33
CA ALA A 81 -39.89 -2.39 18.97
C ALA A 81 -39.97 -1.17 18.03
N ALA A 82 -41.01 -0.35 18.16
CA ALA A 82 -41.21 0.85 17.35
C ALA A 82 -40.09 1.89 17.55
N TYR A 83 -39.59 2.07 18.77
CA TYR A 83 -38.46 2.98 19.04
C TYR A 83 -37.09 2.37 18.72
N ALA A 84 -36.96 1.04 18.76
CA ALA A 84 -35.72 0.36 18.40
C ALA A 84 -35.37 0.58 16.92
N ALA A 85 -36.36 0.53 16.02
CA ALA A 85 -36.14 0.69 14.58
C ALA A 85 -35.36 1.98 14.19
N PRO A 86 -35.78 3.20 14.59
CA PRO A 86 -35.02 4.41 14.27
C PRO A 86 -33.65 4.44 14.94
N LEU A 87 -33.52 3.96 16.18
CA LEU A 87 -32.23 3.92 16.86
C LEU A 87 -31.23 3.01 16.13
N ILE A 88 -31.71 1.85 15.66
CA ILE A 88 -30.91 0.92 14.85
C ILE A 88 -30.53 1.57 13.52
N LEU A 89 -31.45 2.27 12.85
CA LEU A 89 -31.16 2.97 11.59
C LEU A 89 -30.09 4.07 11.75
N LEU A 90 -30.09 4.78 12.89
CA LEU A 90 -29.04 5.75 13.21
C LEU A 90 -27.69 5.07 13.46
N ALA A 91 -27.68 3.93 14.17
CA ALA A 91 -26.47 3.15 14.38
C ALA A 91 -25.92 2.58 13.05
N GLN A 92 -26.81 2.10 12.17
CA GLN A 92 -26.44 1.55 10.86
C GLN A 92 -25.87 2.61 9.92
N ASN A 93 -26.48 3.79 9.79
CA ASN A 93 -25.96 4.90 8.97
C ASN A 93 -24.52 5.28 9.35
N ARG A 94 -24.20 5.21 10.65
CA ARG A 94 -22.84 5.48 11.14
C ARG A 94 -21.86 4.36 10.82
N GLN A 95 -22.29 3.12 10.95
CA GLN A 95 -21.47 1.96 10.59
C GLN A 95 -21.13 2.01 9.09
N GLU A 96 -22.14 2.25 8.25
CA GLU A 96 -21.99 2.34 6.79
C GLU A 96 -21.06 3.48 6.36
N ASN A 97 -21.16 4.66 7.00
CA ASN A 97 -20.23 5.76 6.72
C ASN A 97 -18.78 5.42 7.09
N ARG A 98 -18.56 4.76 8.23
CA ARG A 98 -17.20 4.33 8.66
C ARG A 98 -16.64 3.26 7.72
N ASP A 99 -17.47 2.29 7.37
CA ASP A 99 -17.11 1.21 6.44
C ASP A 99 -16.79 1.78 5.06
N ARG A 100 -17.55 2.77 4.59
CA ARG A 100 -17.29 3.47 3.33
C ARG A 100 -15.93 4.18 3.34
N VAL A 101 -15.61 4.95 4.38
CA VAL A 101 -14.31 5.63 4.48
C VAL A 101 -13.17 4.61 4.50
N SER A 102 -13.31 3.53 5.28
CA SER A 102 -12.31 2.46 5.32
C SER A 102 -12.10 1.80 3.94
N LEU A 103 -13.17 1.59 3.17
CA LEU A 103 -13.08 1.02 1.83
C LEU A 103 -12.45 1.99 0.82
N GLU A 104 -12.73 3.28 0.93
CA GLU A 104 -12.11 4.32 0.09
C GLU A 104 -10.60 4.44 0.35
N GLU A 105 -10.18 4.39 1.62
CA GLU A 105 -8.77 4.37 2.00
C GLU A 105 -8.05 3.12 1.51
N ASP A 106 -8.67 1.95 1.63
CA ASP A 106 -8.09 0.68 1.19
C ASP A 106 -7.93 0.63 -0.34
N ARG A 107 -8.91 1.17 -1.09
CA ARG A 107 -8.80 1.35 -2.54
C ARG A 107 -7.62 2.27 -2.90
N ARG A 108 -7.50 3.42 -2.24
CA ARG A 108 -6.41 4.36 -2.49
C ARG A 108 -5.05 3.74 -2.18
N ARG A 109 -4.93 3.00 -1.08
CA ARG A 109 -3.71 2.27 -0.73
C ARG A 109 -3.37 1.18 -1.75
N SER A 110 -4.38 0.48 -2.25
CA SER A 110 -4.22 -0.54 -3.29
C SER A 110 -3.73 0.05 -4.60
N GLU A 111 -4.26 1.22 -5.00
CA GLU A 111 -3.81 1.96 -6.19
C GLU A 111 -2.36 2.43 -6.05
N GLN A 112 -1.98 2.97 -4.88
CA GLN A 112 -0.60 3.37 -4.58
C GLN A 112 0.36 2.18 -4.63
N THR A 113 0.02 1.09 -3.94
CA THR A 113 0.84 -0.15 -3.96
C THR A 113 1.03 -0.68 -5.38
N LYS A 114 -0.01 -0.63 -6.21
CA LYS A 114 0.10 -1.01 -7.63
C LYS A 114 1.05 -0.10 -8.39
N ALA A 115 0.91 1.22 -8.25
CA ALA A 115 1.79 2.19 -8.91
C ALA A 115 3.25 2.02 -8.48
N ASP A 116 3.51 1.83 -7.18
CA ASP A 116 4.85 1.59 -6.65
C ASP A 116 5.44 0.28 -7.20
N THR A 117 4.63 -0.77 -7.29
CA THR A 117 5.06 -2.05 -7.86
C THR A 117 5.38 -1.91 -9.35
N GLU A 118 4.56 -1.19 -10.12
CA GLU A 118 4.83 -0.90 -11.53
C GLU A 118 6.09 -0.06 -11.73
N PHE A 119 6.31 0.93 -10.86
CA PHE A 119 7.51 1.75 -10.86
C PHE A 119 8.75 0.91 -10.59
N LEU A 120 8.74 0.12 -9.51
CA LEU A 120 9.82 -0.79 -9.16
C LEU A 120 10.08 -1.81 -10.27
N ALA A 121 9.05 -2.34 -10.92
CA ALA A 121 9.21 -3.26 -12.03
C ALA A 121 9.89 -2.59 -13.24
N ARG A 122 9.55 -1.33 -13.55
CA ARG A 122 10.20 -0.55 -14.63
C ARG A 122 11.65 -0.23 -14.30
N GLU A 123 11.94 0.20 -13.07
CA GLU A 123 13.30 0.44 -12.59
C GLU A 123 14.14 -0.85 -12.59
N LEU A 124 13.56 -1.98 -12.20
CA LEU A 124 14.26 -3.26 -12.22
C LEU A 124 14.51 -3.74 -13.66
N ALA A 125 13.60 -3.46 -14.59
CA ALA A 125 13.80 -3.71 -16.00
C ALA A 125 14.88 -2.82 -16.64
N SER A 126 14.90 -1.51 -16.33
CA SER A 126 15.94 -0.59 -16.81
C SER A 126 17.31 -0.95 -16.23
N LEU A 127 17.38 -1.26 -14.93
CA LEU A 127 18.59 -1.75 -14.28
C LEU A 127 19.08 -3.05 -14.91
N ARG A 128 18.18 -4.00 -15.19
CA ARG A 128 18.52 -5.26 -15.86
C ARG A 128 19.10 -5.03 -17.26
N LEU A 129 18.57 -4.09 -18.02
CA LEU A 129 19.10 -3.75 -19.35
C LEU A 129 20.49 -3.12 -19.24
N ALA A 130 20.66 -2.14 -18.34
CA ALA A 130 21.95 -1.48 -18.10
C ALA A 130 23.04 -2.47 -17.62
N VAL A 131 22.70 -3.37 -16.69
CA VAL A 131 23.60 -4.44 -16.24
C VAL A 131 23.85 -5.46 -17.36
N GLY A 132 22.83 -5.77 -18.15
CA GLY A 132 22.93 -6.66 -19.30
C GLY A 132 23.94 -6.18 -20.35
N GLU A 133 24.01 -4.88 -20.61
CA GLU A 133 24.99 -4.29 -21.53
C GLU A 133 26.42 -4.32 -20.94
N VAL A 134 26.60 -3.94 -19.67
CA VAL A 134 27.93 -3.83 -19.02
C VAL A 134 28.54 -5.20 -18.67
N ALA A 135 27.72 -6.23 -18.46
CA ALA A 135 28.19 -7.59 -18.14
C ALA A 135 28.19 -8.54 -19.35
N THR A 136 28.27 -8.04 -20.57
CA THR A 136 28.36 -8.93 -21.73
C THR A 136 29.72 -9.63 -21.72
N ARG A 137 29.71 -10.97 -21.74
CA ARG A 137 30.91 -11.83 -21.81
C ARG A 137 31.93 -11.33 -22.84
N ASP A 138 31.45 -10.80 -23.96
CA ASP A 138 32.30 -10.30 -25.05
C ASP A 138 33.02 -8.99 -24.72
N TYR A 139 32.44 -8.10 -23.89
CA TYR A 139 33.13 -6.89 -23.42
C TYR A 139 34.25 -7.27 -22.46
N LEU A 140 33.94 -8.10 -21.44
CA LEU A 140 34.94 -8.65 -20.52
C LEU A 140 36.06 -9.40 -21.25
N ARG A 141 35.72 -10.17 -22.29
CA ARG A 141 36.69 -10.90 -23.10
C ARG A 141 37.56 -9.97 -23.93
N ARG A 142 36.96 -8.92 -24.50
CA ARG A 142 37.68 -7.90 -25.30
C ARG A 142 38.65 -7.11 -24.41
N GLU A 143 38.21 -6.69 -23.23
CA GLU A 143 39.06 -5.97 -22.28
C GLU A 143 40.21 -6.84 -21.76
N LEU A 144 39.95 -8.14 -21.51
CA LEU A 144 40.99 -9.09 -21.14
C LEU A 144 42.01 -9.32 -22.28
N GLU A 145 41.55 -9.37 -23.53
CA GLU A 145 42.43 -9.51 -24.71
C GLU A 145 43.28 -8.25 -24.92
N GLU A 146 42.70 -7.06 -24.74
CA GLU A 146 43.40 -5.78 -24.83
C GLU A 146 44.48 -5.64 -23.75
N ILE A 147 44.17 -5.98 -22.50
CA ILE A 147 45.14 -6.02 -21.41
C ILE A 147 46.27 -7.02 -21.72
N ARG A 148 45.93 -8.19 -22.30
CA ARG A 148 46.89 -9.22 -22.68
C ARG A 148 47.83 -8.72 -23.79
N GLU A 149 47.31 -8.07 -24.83
CA GLU A 149 48.13 -7.47 -25.90
C GLU A 149 49.05 -6.36 -25.39
N LEU A 150 48.55 -5.48 -24.52
CA LEU A 150 49.36 -4.45 -23.86
C LEU A 150 50.54 -5.08 -23.10
N LEU A 151 50.30 -6.16 -22.35
CA LEU A 151 51.34 -6.85 -21.61
C LEU A 151 52.38 -7.50 -22.53
N GLU A 152 51.94 -8.11 -23.63
CA GLU A 152 52.79 -8.75 -24.64
C GLU A 152 53.66 -7.72 -25.37
N SER A 153 53.09 -6.55 -25.71
CA SER A 153 53.82 -5.44 -26.31
C SER A 153 54.96 -4.95 -25.41
N LEU A 154 54.70 -4.78 -24.09
CA LEU A 154 55.70 -4.36 -23.11
C LEU A 154 56.81 -5.42 -22.93
N GLN A 155 56.46 -6.71 -22.93
CA GLN A 155 57.45 -7.79 -22.91
C GLN A 155 58.30 -7.83 -24.19
N SER A 156 57.68 -7.60 -25.35
CA SER A 156 58.39 -7.58 -26.63
C SER A 156 59.38 -6.41 -26.72
N ASP A 157 59.01 -5.22 -26.23
CA ASP A 157 59.88 -4.04 -26.17
C ASP A 157 61.03 -4.22 -25.17
N ALA A 158 60.75 -4.84 -24.02
CA ALA A 158 61.78 -5.24 -23.06
C ALA A 158 62.76 -6.25 -23.69
N GLY A 159 62.26 -7.24 -24.43
CA GLY A 159 63.08 -8.23 -25.14
C GLY A 159 63.89 -7.64 -26.31
N ALA A 160 63.32 -6.69 -27.05
CA ALA A 160 63.99 -6.01 -28.16
C ALA A 160 65.11 -5.08 -27.68
N ARG A 161 64.93 -4.37 -26.56
CA ARG A 161 66.00 -3.61 -25.90
C ARG A 161 67.15 -4.51 -25.47
N VAL A 162 66.87 -5.69 -24.92
CA VAL A 162 67.90 -6.67 -24.53
C VAL A 162 68.65 -7.25 -25.74
N LYS A 163 68.00 -7.40 -26.90
CA LYS A 163 68.62 -7.95 -28.13
C LYS A 163 69.56 -6.97 -28.83
N LYS A 164 69.31 -5.66 -28.71
CA LYS A 164 70.14 -4.60 -29.33
C LYS A 164 71.51 -4.43 -28.65
N ASP A 165 71.65 -4.87 -27.40
CA ASP A 165 72.89 -4.75 -26.62
C ASP A 165 73.90 -5.89 -26.81
N LYS A 166 73.66 -6.87 -27.71
CA LYS A 166 74.66 -7.91 -28.00
C LYS A 166 75.63 -7.47 -29.12
N PRO A 167 76.94 -7.33 -28.86
CA PRO A 167 77.90 -6.86 -29.86
C PRO A 167 78.22 -7.97 -30.88
N LYS A 168 78.15 -7.63 -32.18
CA LYS A 168 78.53 -8.52 -33.29
C LYS A 168 80.06 -8.58 -33.42
N LYS A 169 80.67 -9.75 -33.17
CA LYS A 169 82.09 -10.01 -33.44
C LYS A 169 82.37 -9.96 -34.96
N ALA A 170 83.25 -9.05 -35.36
CA ALA A 170 83.71 -8.85 -36.73
C ALA A 170 84.64 -9.99 -37.19
N ARG A 171 84.45 -10.43 -38.45
CA ARG A 171 85.27 -11.42 -39.16
C ARG A 171 86.27 -10.64 -40.01
N ALA A 172 87.55 -10.68 -39.63
CA ALA A 172 88.64 -10.04 -40.36
C ALA A 172 89.06 -10.94 -41.54
N VAL A 173 89.00 -10.40 -42.75
CA VAL A 173 89.66 -10.91 -43.95
C VAL A 173 90.54 -9.76 -44.41
N VAL A 174 91.86 -9.96 -44.41
CA VAL A 174 92.87 -9.00 -44.88
C VAL A 174 93.51 -9.61 -46.12
N ASP A 175 93.38 -8.92 -47.25
CA ASP A 175 94.00 -9.25 -48.54
C ASP A 175 95.53 -8.98 -48.52
N PRO A 176 96.31 -9.62 -49.43
CA PRO A 176 97.76 -9.52 -49.43
C PRO A 176 98.23 -8.28 -50.20
N VAL A 177 99.17 -7.52 -49.61
CA VAL A 177 99.91 -6.45 -50.29
C VAL A 177 101.33 -6.94 -50.57
N ILE A 178 101.68 -6.89 -51.84
CA ILE A 178 103.02 -7.08 -52.40
C ILE A 178 103.83 -5.81 -52.09
N ASP A 179 105.06 -5.97 -51.58
CA ASP A 179 106.15 -5.08 -51.98
C ASP A 179 107.52 -5.77 -51.84
N GLU A 180 108.39 -5.42 -52.79
CA GLU A 180 109.75 -5.91 -53.00
C GLU A 180 110.74 -5.41 -51.93
N ALA A 181 111.85 -6.15 -51.79
CA ALA A 181 113.24 -5.66 -51.94
C ALA A 181 114.23 -6.19 -50.88
N SER A 182 115.31 -6.77 -51.43
CA SER A 182 116.69 -6.75 -50.93
C SER A 182 117.02 -7.40 -49.58
N SER A 183 117.58 -8.62 -49.61
CA SER A 183 119.04 -8.88 -49.64
C SER A 183 119.35 -10.36 -49.67
#